data_AF-A0A2S5LEX4-F1
#
_entry.id   AF-A0A2S5LEX4-F1
#
_cell.length_a   1.000
_cell.length_b   1.000
_cell.length_c   1.000
_cell.angle_alpha   90.00
_cell.angle_beta   90.00
_cell.angle_gamma   90.00
#
_symmetry.space_group_name_H-M   'P 1'
#
loop_
_entity.id
_entity.type
_entity.pdbx_description
1 polymer ?
#
loop_
_entity_poly.entity_id
_entity_poly.type
_entity_poly.pdbx_seq_one_letter_code
_entity_poly.pdbx_strand_id
1 'polypeptide(L)'
;LAMRVEGRYVENVSDLAGLSRTNGWMAFFLAMLMFSLAGVPPLAGFFAKYYVLLAAVDAGLFGLAVIGVLASAVAAYYYLRVVKVMYFDEPAPAFDRAPMALRAVLGASTLALLGFWVYPSPVMDAAAAAAKSLF
;
A
#
# COMPACT_ATOMS: atom_id res chain seq x y z
N LEU A 1 5.51 16.97 9.21
CA LEU A 1 5.61 16.00 8.09
C LEU A 1 7.08 15.67 7.89
N ALA A 2 7.45 14.40 7.68
CA ALA A 2 8.83 13.92 7.89
C ALA A 2 9.65 13.65 6.62
N MET A 3 9.03 13.62 5.44
CA MET A 3 9.78 13.55 4.18
C MET A 3 10.18 14.98 3.81
N ARG A 4 11.38 15.37 4.24
CA ARG A 4 11.96 16.69 3.98
C ARG A 4 13.41 16.52 3.57
N VAL A 5 13.87 17.43 2.72
CA VAL A 5 15.27 17.59 2.35
C VAL A 5 15.62 19.05 2.66
N GLU A 6 16.57 19.28 3.56
CA GLU A 6 17.00 20.62 3.96
C GLU A 6 15.83 21.51 4.40
N GLY A 7 14.84 20.93 5.12
CA GLY A 7 13.65 21.64 5.56
C GLY A 7 12.59 21.92 4.47
N ARG A 8 12.79 21.53 3.22
CA ARG A 8 11.76 21.59 2.17
C ARG A 8 11.01 20.27 2.05
N TYR A 9 9.72 20.32 1.75
CA TYR A 9 8.95 19.12 1.49
C TYR A 9 9.30 18.52 0.13
N VAL A 10 9.34 17.20 0.07
CA VAL A 10 9.38 16.49 -1.21
C VAL A 10 7.98 16.45 -1.81
N GLU A 11 7.91 16.70 -3.12
CA GLU A 11 6.65 16.83 -3.85
C GLU A 11 6.60 15.89 -5.05
N ASN A 12 7.77 15.40 -5.50
CA ASN A 12 7.88 14.58 -6.70
C ASN A 12 8.27 13.14 -6.36
N VAL A 13 7.81 12.21 -7.19
CA VAL A 13 8.23 10.79 -7.09
C VAL A 13 9.73 10.64 -7.29
N SER A 14 10.36 11.50 -8.11
CA SER A 14 11.81 11.54 -8.32
C SER A 14 12.59 11.83 -7.03
N ASP A 15 11.99 12.52 -6.07
CA ASP A 15 12.66 12.84 -4.81
C ASP A 15 12.79 11.60 -3.90
N LEU A 16 12.07 10.52 -4.23
CA LEU A 16 12.20 9.22 -3.59
C LEU A 16 13.29 8.35 -4.22
N ALA A 17 14.00 8.83 -5.24
CA ALA A 17 14.99 8.04 -5.98
C ALA A 17 16.11 7.54 -5.06
N GLY A 18 16.41 6.24 -5.16
CA GLY A 18 17.44 5.59 -4.36
C GLY A 18 17.22 5.65 -2.84
N LEU A 19 15.99 5.86 -2.35
CA LEU A 19 15.65 5.89 -0.92
C LEU A 19 16.09 4.61 -0.20
N SER A 20 16.14 3.47 -0.88
CA SER A 20 16.67 2.21 -0.33
C SER A 20 18.14 2.30 0.11
N ARG A 21 18.94 3.12 -0.56
CA ARG A 21 20.38 3.34 -0.27
C ARG A 21 20.59 4.37 0.84
N THR A 22 19.73 5.38 0.95
CA THR A 22 19.84 6.44 1.97
C THR A 22 19.13 6.08 3.28
N ASN A 23 17.95 5.45 3.21
CA ASN A 23 17.17 5.01 4.36
C ASN A 23 16.36 3.74 4.03
N GLY A 24 17.03 2.59 4.07
CA GLY A 24 16.44 1.29 3.74
C GLY A 24 15.18 0.92 4.54
N TRP A 25 15.07 1.33 5.81
CA TRP A 25 13.88 1.07 6.61
C TRP A 25 12.65 1.83 6.12
N MET A 26 12.82 3.11 5.79
CA MET A 26 11.74 3.92 5.23
C MET A 26 11.32 3.36 3.86
N ALA A 27 12.30 3.04 3.01
CA ALA A 27 12.04 2.45 1.70
C ALA A 27 11.26 1.14 1.81
N PHE A 28 11.62 0.27 2.75
CA PHE A 28 10.94 -0.99 2.99
C PHE A 28 9.48 -0.80 3.38
N PHE A 29 9.21 -0.01 4.44
CA PHE A 29 7.82 0.17 4.88
C PHE A 29 6.97 0.84 3.81
N LEU A 30 7.49 1.86 3.12
CA LEU A 30 6.76 2.52 2.04
C LEU A 30 6.52 1.56 0.86
N ALA A 31 7.48 0.71 0.52
CA ALA A 31 7.30 -0.32 -0.51
C ALA A 31 6.22 -1.33 -0.13
N MET A 32 6.16 -1.78 1.13
CA MET A 32 5.10 -2.69 1.59
C MET A 32 3.72 -2.04 1.48
N LEU A 33 3.59 -0.76 1.81
CA LEU A 33 2.34 -0.01 1.61
C LEU A 33 1.99 0.10 0.12
N MET A 34 2.95 0.44 -0.74
CA MET A 34 2.74 0.53 -2.20
C MET A 34 2.35 -0.81 -2.82
N PHE A 35 2.99 -1.92 -2.41
CA PHE A 35 2.63 -3.27 -2.86
C PHE A 35 1.23 -3.67 -2.39
N SER A 36 0.83 -3.27 -1.18
CA SER A 36 -0.53 -3.52 -0.70
C SER A 36 -1.56 -2.77 -1.55
N LEU A 37 -1.30 -1.50 -1.88
CA LEU A 37 -2.15 -0.71 -2.78
C LEU A 37 -2.19 -1.28 -4.21
N ALA A 38 -1.04 -1.76 -4.71
CA ALA A 38 -0.98 -2.48 -5.98
C ALA A 38 -1.83 -3.76 -5.95
N GLY A 39 -1.99 -4.37 -4.78
CA GLY A 39 -2.71 -5.63 -4.60
C GLY A 39 -1.80 -6.82 -4.89
N VAL A 40 -0.57 -6.80 -4.36
CA VAL A 40 0.36 -7.94 -4.45
C VAL A 40 0.09 -8.92 -3.30
N PRO A 41 -0.22 -10.19 -3.55
CA PRO A 41 -0.24 -11.22 -2.50
C PRO A 41 1.14 -11.35 -1.86
N PRO A 42 1.30 -11.47 -0.52
CA PRO A 42 0.31 -11.79 0.52
C PRO A 42 -0.25 -10.56 1.29
N LEU A 43 -0.38 -9.37 0.69
CA LEU A 43 -0.78 -8.17 1.43
C LEU A 43 -2.30 -7.96 1.49
N ALA A 44 -2.78 -7.33 2.56
CA ALA A 44 -4.21 -7.11 2.79
C ALA A 44 -4.94 -6.43 1.62
N GLY A 45 -4.29 -5.49 0.92
CA GLY A 45 -4.91 -4.79 -0.19
C GLY A 45 -5.25 -5.68 -1.40
N PHE A 46 -4.59 -6.83 -1.56
CA PHE A 46 -5.01 -7.84 -2.54
C PHE A 46 -6.38 -8.42 -2.17
N PHE A 47 -6.54 -8.86 -0.92
CA PHE A 47 -7.78 -9.46 -0.45
C PHE A 47 -8.95 -8.49 -0.45
N ALA A 48 -8.70 -7.23 -0.09
CA ALA A 48 -9.72 -6.19 -0.18
C ALA A 48 -10.31 -6.09 -1.60
N LYS A 49 -9.45 -6.04 -2.63
CA LYS A 49 -9.90 -6.02 -4.03
C LYS A 49 -10.55 -7.35 -4.43
N TYR A 50 -9.95 -8.46 -4.03
CA TYR A 50 -10.44 -9.80 -4.36
C TYR A 50 -11.88 -10.03 -3.85
N TYR A 51 -12.17 -9.71 -2.58
CA TYR A 51 -13.52 -9.87 -2.02
C TYR A 51 -14.56 -8.97 -2.68
N VAL A 52 -14.20 -7.72 -3.02
CA VAL A 52 -15.11 -6.82 -3.74
C VAL A 52 -15.41 -7.34 -5.14
N LEU A 53 -14.39 -7.82 -5.86
CA LEU A 53 -14.56 -8.39 -7.20
C LEU A 53 -15.35 -9.70 -7.16
N LEU A 54 -15.10 -10.56 -6.16
CA LEU A 54 -15.85 -11.78 -5.95
C LEU A 54 -17.33 -11.49 -5.71
N ALA A 55 -17.65 -10.53 -4.83
CA ALA A 55 -19.03 -10.11 -4.60
C ALA A 55 -19.71 -9.57 -5.87
N ALA A 56 -18.98 -8.84 -6.72
CA ALA A 56 -19.50 -8.37 -7.99
C ALA A 56 -19.79 -9.53 -8.96
N VAL A 57 -18.91 -10.54 -9.02
CA VAL A 57 -19.09 -11.75 -9.84
C VAL A 57 -20.27 -12.57 -9.35
N ASP A 58 -20.39 -12.79 -8.04
CA ASP A 58 -21.50 -13.52 -7.43
C ASP A 58 -22.85 -12.83 -7.64
N ALA A 59 -22.85 -11.49 -7.73
CA ALA A 59 -24.01 -10.69 -8.10
C ALA A 59 -24.30 -10.64 -9.61
N GLY A 60 -23.52 -11.33 -10.45
CA GLY A 60 -23.66 -11.33 -11.92
C GLY A 60 -23.19 -10.03 -12.60
N LEU A 61 -22.51 -9.13 -11.88
CA LEU A 61 -22.04 -7.83 -12.36
C LEU A 61 -20.69 -7.94 -13.09
N PHE A 62 -20.59 -8.85 -14.06
CA PHE A 62 -19.33 -9.17 -14.73
C PHE A 62 -18.66 -7.96 -15.40
N GLY A 63 -19.43 -7.04 -15.99
CA GLY A 63 -18.89 -5.82 -16.59
C GLY A 63 -18.14 -4.94 -15.57
N LEU A 64 -18.69 -4.78 -14.37
CA LEU A 64 -18.04 -4.04 -13.29
C LEU A 64 -16.82 -4.79 -12.76
N ALA A 65 -16.88 -6.11 -12.67
CA ALA A 65 -15.73 -6.92 -12.26
C ALA A 65 -14.56 -6.75 -13.24
N VAL A 66 -14.81 -6.79 -14.56
CA VAL A 66 -13.76 -6.57 -15.58
C VAL A 66 -13.16 -5.16 -15.45
N ILE A 67 -14.01 -4.13 -15.33
CA ILE A 67 -13.54 -2.75 -15.14
C ILE A 67 -12.67 -2.64 -13.88
N GLY A 68 -13.09 -3.26 -12.77
CA GLY A 68 -12.34 -3.27 -11.52
C GLY A 68 -10.97 -3.95 -11.63
N VAL A 69 -10.89 -5.08 -12.34
CA VAL A 69 -9.60 -5.77 -12.60
C VAL A 69 -8.68 -4.89 -13.44
N LEU A 70 -9.19 -4.30 -14.53
CA LEU A 70 -8.39 -3.43 -15.40
C LEU A 70 -7.90 -2.17 -14.65
N ALA A 71 -8.78 -1.53 -13.88
CA ALA A 71 -8.41 -0.38 -13.06
C ALA A 71 -7.34 -0.77 -12.01
N SER A 72 -7.46 -1.95 -11.41
CA SER A 72 -6.44 -2.47 -10.49
C SER A 72 -5.09 -2.69 -11.18
N ALA A 73 -5.07 -3.23 -12.40
CA ALA A 73 -3.84 -3.43 -13.16
C ALA A 73 -3.15 -2.09 -13.51
N VAL A 74 -3.93 -1.09 -13.92
CA VAL A 74 -3.43 0.28 -14.17
C VAL A 74 -2.86 0.88 -12.89
N ALA A 75 -3.57 0.77 -11.75
CA ALA A 75 -3.09 1.26 -10.47
C ALA A 75 -1.78 0.56 -10.03
N ALA A 76 -1.69 -0.76 -10.22
CA ALA A 76 -0.48 -1.52 -9.92
C ALA A 76 0.75 -0.98 -10.67
N TYR A 77 0.62 -0.60 -11.94
CA TYR A 77 1.70 0.03 -12.69
C TYR A 77 2.21 1.32 -12.00
N TYR A 78 1.32 2.22 -11.57
CA TYR A 78 1.71 3.46 -10.91
C TYR A 78 2.40 3.23 -9.56
N TYR A 79 1.89 2.30 -8.74
CA TYR A 79 2.49 2.03 -7.44
C TYR A 79 3.85 1.30 -7.57
N LEU A 80 3.95 0.34 -8.48
CA LEU A 80 5.22 -0.35 -8.76
C LEU A 80 6.27 0.60 -9.34
N ARG A 81 5.87 1.61 -10.12
CA ARG A 81 6.79 2.65 -10.59
C ARG A 81 7.42 3.42 -9.42
N VAL A 82 6.66 3.72 -8.36
CA VAL A 82 7.22 4.37 -7.16
C VAL A 82 8.25 3.46 -6.48
N VAL A 83 7.94 2.17 -6.33
CA VAL A 83 8.89 1.18 -5.79
C VAL A 83 10.15 1.08 -6.65
N LYS A 84 9.98 1.09 -7.98
CA LYS A 84 11.10 1.08 -8.93
C LYS A 84 12.03 2.27 -8.66
N VAL A 85 11.48 3.49 -8.56
CA VAL A 85 12.27 4.70 -8.31
C VAL A 85 13.04 4.60 -6.98
N MET A 86 12.39 4.11 -5.91
CA MET A 86 13.04 3.98 -4.59
C MET A 86 14.21 2.98 -4.56
N TYR A 87 14.16 1.92 -5.36
CA TYR A 87 15.11 0.81 -5.28
C TYR A 87 16.15 0.78 -6.40
N PHE A 88 15.83 1.30 -7.58
CA PHE A 88 16.64 1.12 -8.79
C PHE A 88 17.23 2.41 -9.35
N ASP A 89 16.68 3.58 -9.01
CA ASP A 89 17.20 4.86 -9.53
C ASP A 89 18.37 5.37 -8.68
N GLU A 90 19.16 6.27 -9.27
CA GLU A 90 20.28 6.89 -8.57
C GLU A 90 19.79 7.75 -7.39
N PRO A 91 20.53 7.78 -6.26
CA PRO A 91 20.06 8.43 -5.03
C PRO A 91 19.84 9.94 -5.22
N ALA A 92 18.64 10.38 -4.87
CA ALA A 92 18.37 11.78 -4.57
C ALA A 92 19.01 12.17 -3.21
N PRO A 93 19.07 13.48 -2.87
CA PRO A 93 19.53 13.92 -1.56
C PRO A 93 18.81 13.20 -0.41
N ALA A 94 19.57 12.83 0.62
CA ALA A 94 19.04 12.08 1.74
C ALA A 94 18.01 12.91 2.54
N PHE A 95 16.96 12.22 3.02
CA PHE A 95 15.93 12.86 3.83
C PHE A 95 16.45 13.22 5.23
N ASP A 96 15.89 14.30 5.76
CA ASP A 96 16.02 14.69 7.16
C ASP A 96 15.60 13.53 8.07
N ARG A 97 16.21 13.46 9.26
CA ARG A 97 15.97 12.34 10.18
C ARG A 97 14.50 12.28 10.60
N ALA A 98 13.83 11.21 10.19
CA ALA A 98 12.42 11.00 10.52
C ALA A 98 12.20 10.85 12.04
N PRO A 99 11.14 11.43 12.61
CA PRO A 99 10.75 11.21 14.00
C PRO A 99 10.47 9.73 14.28
N MET A 100 10.79 9.27 15.50
CA MET A 100 10.56 7.88 15.90
C MET A 100 9.08 7.48 15.80
N ALA A 101 8.16 8.40 16.11
CA ALA A 101 6.72 8.17 16.00
C ALA A 101 6.31 7.76 14.58
N LEU A 102 6.89 8.38 13.54
CA LEU A 102 6.57 7.99 12.16
C LEU A 102 7.03 6.57 11.84
N ARG A 103 8.24 6.20 12.30
CA ARG A 103 8.76 4.83 12.11
C ARG A 103 7.87 3.81 12.80
N ALA A 104 7.37 4.12 14.00
CA ALA A 104 6.45 3.28 14.73
C ALA A 104 5.12 3.10 13.99
N VAL A 105 4.53 4.18 13.48
CA VAL A 105 3.29 4.12 12.70
C VAL A 105 3.47 3.29 11.43
N LEU A 106 4.54 3.54 10.66
CA LEU A 106 4.82 2.78 9.44
C LEU A 106 5.04 1.29 9.72
N GLY A 107 5.77 0.97 10.78
CA GLY A 107 5.96 -0.40 11.24
C GLY A 107 4.65 -1.06 11.64
N ALA A 108 3.84 -0.40 12.47
CA ALA A 108 2.54 -0.90 12.92
C ALA A 108 1.57 -1.12 11.74
N SER A 109 1.49 -0.18 10.79
CA SER A 109 0.68 -0.32 9.59
C SER A 109 1.14 -1.49 8.73
N THR A 110 2.46 -1.65 8.53
CA THR A 110 3.01 -2.76 7.76
C THR A 110 2.71 -4.11 8.42
N LEU A 111 2.85 -4.19 9.75
CA LEU A 111 2.49 -5.38 10.52
C LEU A 111 1.01 -5.71 10.41
N ALA A 112 0.12 -4.70 10.46
CA ALA A 112 -1.31 -4.91 10.29
C ALA A 112 -1.64 -5.49 8.90
N LEU A 113 -0.99 -4.99 7.83
CA LEU A 113 -1.17 -5.49 6.47
C LEU A 113 -0.73 -6.95 6.31
N LEU A 114 0.37 -7.34 6.95
CA LEU A 114 0.86 -8.72 6.95
C LEU A 114 0.01 -9.62 7.85
N GLY A 115 -0.42 -9.11 9.02
CA GLY A 115 -1.26 -9.84 9.96
C GLY A 115 -2.62 -10.22 9.37
N PHE A 116 -3.16 -9.41 8.46
CA PHE A 116 -4.39 -9.72 7.75
C PHE A 116 -4.30 -11.05 6.97
N TRP A 117 -3.15 -11.36 6.35
CA TRP A 117 -2.97 -12.63 5.64
C TRP A 117 -3.03 -13.83 6.58
N VAL A 118 -2.42 -13.69 7.76
CA VAL A 118 -2.31 -14.78 8.74
C VAL A 118 -3.64 -15.04 9.44
N TYR A 119 -4.35 -13.98 9.83
CA TYR A 119 -5.60 -14.09 10.57
C TYR A 119 -6.61 -13.01 10.17
N PRO A 120 -7.31 -13.19 9.04
CA PRO A 120 -8.27 -12.21 8.55
C PRO A 120 -9.60 -12.22 9.32
N SER A 121 -9.91 -13.29 10.06
CA SER A 121 -11.23 -13.53 10.68
C SER A 121 -11.78 -12.33 11.45
N PRO A 122 -11.03 -11.69 12.39
CA PRO A 122 -11.60 -10.61 13.19
C PRO A 122 -12.06 -9.42 12.35
N VAL A 123 -11.33 -9.11 11.28
CA VAL A 123 -11.67 -8.00 10.37
C VAL A 123 -12.87 -8.38 9.51
N MET A 124 -12.93 -9.62 9.02
CA MET A 124 -14.06 -10.11 8.22
C MET A 124 -15.34 -10.24 9.04
N ASP A 125 -15.24 -10.76 10.27
CA ASP A 125 -16.37 -10.91 11.19
C ASP A 125 -16.92 -9.53 11.59
N ALA A 126 -16.04 -8.57 11.88
CA ALA A 126 -16.44 -7.19 12.17
C ALA A 126 -17.11 -6.53 10.95
N ALA A 127 -16.55 -6.71 9.75
CA ALA A 127 -17.13 -6.20 8.52
C ALA A 127 -18.51 -6.82 8.22
N ALA A 128 -18.66 -8.13 8.43
CA ALA A 128 -19.92 -8.85 8.27
C ALA A 128 -20.98 -8.41 9.29
N ALA A 129 -20.58 -8.21 10.55
CA ALA A 129 -21.46 -7.69 11.60
C ALA A 129 -21.95 -6.27 11.27
N ALA A 130 -21.05 -5.39 10.81
CA ALA A 130 -21.41 -4.05 10.36
C ALA A 130 -22.35 -4.10 9.15
N ALA A 131 -22.09 -4.97 8.16
CA ALA A 131 -22.96 -5.13 7.00
C ALA A 131 -24.39 -5.56 7.37
N LYS A 132 -24.54 -6.50 8.32
CA LYS A 132 -25.85 -6.95 8.84
C LYS A 132 -26.61 -5.89 9.64
N SER A 133 -25.97 -4.80 10.06
CA SER A 133 -26.67 -3.70 10.74
C SER A 133 -27.34 -2.72 9.77
N LEU A 134 -27.01 -2.79 8.48
CA LEU A 134 -27.56 -1.90 7.44
C LEU A 134 -28.92 -2.36 6.91
N PHE A 135 -29.25 -3.65 7.03
CA PHE A 135 -30.52 -4.28 6.60
C PHE A 135 -30.81 -5.51 7.46
#